data_AF-A0A6P0S842-F1
#
_entry.id   AF-A0A6P0S842-F1
#
_cell.length_a   1.000
_cell.length_b   1.000
_cell.length_c   1.000
_cell.angle_alpha   90.00
_cell.angle_beta   90.00
_cell.angle_gamma   90.00
#
_symmetry.space_group_name_H-M   'P 1'
#
loop_
_entity.id
_entity.type
_entity.pdbx_description
1 polymer ?
#
loop_
_entity_poly.entity_id
_entity_poly.type
_entity_poly.pdbx_seq_one_letter_code
_entity_poly.pdbx_strand_id
1 'polypeptide(L)'
;MHRIAAMPGGWNPQAEGVIFIEQTPAPIIFLTAADTDIQTLAAATTRLPSEFPAIRVANLLQLQQQLTIDTYAENTLAYSQIIILRLLGGRSYWSYGLEV
;
A
#
# COMPACT_ATOMS: atom_id res chain seq x y z
N MET A 1 11.94 29.03 3.55
CA MET A 1 10.78 28.71 2.67
C MET A 1 11.32 27.93 1.48
N HIS A 2 11.08 26.62 1.43
CA HIS A 2 11.42 25.78 0.26
C HIS A 2 10.33 24.72 0.12
N ARG A 3 9.50 24.90 -0.91
CA ARG A 3 8.40 24.00 -1.29
C ARG A 3 9.00 22.73 -1.88
N ILE A 4 8.55 21.57 -1.40
CA ILE A 4 8.76 20.30 -2.08
C ILE A 4 7.88 20.34 -3.34
N ALA A 5 8.48 20.09 -4.50
CA ALA A 5 7.73 19.90 -5.74
C ALA A 5 6.88 18.64 -5.59
N ALA A 6 5.55 18.79 -5.57
CA ALA A 6 4.65 17.66 -5.70
C ALA A 6 4.84 17.07 -7.11
N MET A 7 5.11 15.77 -7.21
CA MET A 7 5.05 15.06 -8.49
C MET A 7 3.63 15.23 -9.09
N PRO A 8 3.49 15.60 -10.37
CA PRO A 8 2.20 15.53 -11.03
C PRO A 8 1.82 14.06 -11.16
N GLY A 9 0.71 13.66 -10.52
CA GLY A 9 0.31 12.26 -10.34
C GLY A 9 0.01 11.86 -8.88
N GLY A 10 -0.12 12.84 -7.97
CA GLY A 10 -0.61 12.58 -6.62
C GLY A 10 -1.98 11.90 -6.63
N TRP A 11 -2.24 11.06 -5.62
CA TRP A 11 -3.56 10.49 -5.40
C TRP A 11 -4.60 11.62 -5.36
N ASN A 12 -5.52 11.61 -6.31
CA ASN A 12 -6.62 12.55 -6.39
C ASN A 12 -7.91 11.78 -6.08
N PRO A 13 -8.54 12.00 -4.91
CA PRO A 13 -9.81 11.35 -4.56
C PRO A 13 -10.94 11.69 -5.54
N GLN A 14 -10.80 12.76 -6.32
CA GLN A 14 -11.74 13.19 -7.35
C GLN A 14 -11.33 12.76 -8.77
N ALA A 15 -10.25 11.99 -8.94
CA ALA A 15 -9.93 11.44 -10.25
C ALA A 15 -10.99 10.38 -10.62
N GLU A 16 -11.72 10.62 -11.71
CA GLU A 16 -12.58 9.62 -12.31
C GLU A 16 -11.72 8.51 -12.92
N GLY A 17 -11.86 7.28 -12.44
CA GLY A 17 -11.20 6.11 -13.00
C GLY A 17 -10.77 5.08 -11.96
N VAL A 18 -10.64 3.83 -12.42
CA VAL A 18 -10.08 2.73 -11.63
C VAL A 18 -8.57 2.69 -11.79
N ILE A 19 -7.86 2.72 -10.67
CA ILE A 19 -6.40 2.57 -10.63
C ILE A 19 -6.09 1.12 -10.34
N PHE A 20 -5.22 0.50 -11.12
CA PHE A 20 -4.67 -0.81 -10.81
C PHE A 20 -3.25 -0.66 -10.28
N ILE A 21 -2.97 -1.31 -9.16
CA ILE A 21 -1.64 -1.31 -8.56
C ILE A 21 -0.91 -2.57 -9.04
N GLU A 22 0.09 -2.38 -9.91
CA GLU A 22 0.92 -3.47 -10.44
C GLU A 22 2.14 -3.75 -9.55
N GLN A 23 1.90 -3.93 -8.25
CA GLN A 23 2.95 -4.38 -7.34
C GLN A 23 3.13 -5.89 -7.50
N THR A 24 4.38 -6.32 -7.67
CA THR A 24 4.67 -7.77 -7.69
C THR A 24 4.42 -8.38 -6.31
N PRO A 25 4.02 -9.66 -6.20
CA PRO A 25 3.82 -10.33 -4.91
C PRO A 25 5.06 -10.33 -3.99
N ALA A 26 4.82 -10.47 -2.69
CA ALA A 26 5.88 -10.71 -1.69
C ALA A 26 5.33 -11.47 -0.46
N PRO A 27 6.19 -12.21 0.28
CA PRO A 27 5.79 -12.88 1.51
C PRO A 27 5.22 -11.94 2.58
N ILE A 28 5.70 -10.69 2.65
CA ILE A 28 5.22 -9.68 3.59
C ILE A 28 4.70 -8.46 2.82
N ILE A 29 3.44 -8.09 3.05
CA ILE A 29 2.83 -6.87 2.52
C ILE A 29 2.49 -5.91 3.66
N PHE A 30 2.86 -4.64 3.52
CA PHE A 30 2.52 -3.57 4.44
C PHE A 30 1.60 -2.55 3.76
N LEU A 31 0.40 -2.34 4.29
CA LEU A 31 -0.59 -1.40 3.77
C LEU A 31 -0.74 -0.22 4.75
N THR A 32 -0.55 1.00 4.25
CA THR A 32 -0.58 2.21 5.09
C THR A 32 -0.98 3.45 4.31
N ALA A 33 -1.68 4.37 4.97
CA ALA A 33 -1.98 5.69 4.41
C ALA A 33 -0.85 6.72 4.67
N ALA A 34 0.20 6.36 5.43
CA ALA A 34 1.24 7.30 5.84
C ALA A 34 2.52 7.14 5.02
N ASP A 35 2.89 8.19 4.30
CA ASP A 35 4.14 8.24 3.53
C ASP A 35 5.39 8.06 4.40
N THR A 36 5.33 8.43 5.68
CA THR A 36 6.42 8.19 6.64
C THR A 36 6.74 6.72 6.81
N ASP A 37 5.72 5.84 6.77
CA ASP A 37 5.93 4.39 6.89
C ASP A 37 6.58 3.84 5.63
N ILE A 38 6.12 4.31 4.45
CA ILE A 38 6.67 3.93 3.15
C ILE A 38 8.15 4.30 3.08
N GLN A 39 8.49 5.53 3.43
CA GLN A 39 9.89 6.00 3.44
C GLN A 39 10.74 5.27 4.48
N THR A 40 10.18 5.03 5.67
CA THR A 40 10.89 4.31 6.74
C THR A 40 11.18 2.87 6.32
N LEU A 41 10.21 2.16 5.73
CA LEU A 41 10.41 0.81 5.23
C LEU A 41 11.41 0.78 4.09
N ALA A 42 11.32 1.70 3.11
CA ALA A 42 12.29 1.79 2.03
C ALA A 42 13.74 1.98 2.52
N ALA A 43 13.94 2.75 3.59
CA ALA A 43 15.26 2.94 4.21
C ALA A 43 15.67 1.77 5.14
N ALA A 44 14.71 1.09 5.75
CA ALA A 44 14.99 -0.03 6.66
C ALA A 44 15.31 -1.33 5.91
N THR A 45 14.66 -1.59 4.77
CA THR A 45 14.84 -2.82 4.00
C THR A 45 16.26 -3.03 3.50
N THR A 46 16.97 -1.94 3.19
CA THR A 46 18.40 -1.99 2.78
C THR A 46 19.33 -2.46 3.90
N ARG A 47 18.85 -2.48 5.16
CA ARG A 47 19.61 -2.89 6.35
C ARG A 47 19.20 -4.27 6.86
N LEU A 48 18.25 -4.93 6.21
CA LEU A 48 17.81 -6.27 6.59
C LEU A 48 18.82 -7.34 6.12
N PRO A 49 18.93 -8.47 6.83
CA PRO A 49 19.73 -9.61 6.37
C PRO A 49 19.27 -10.09 4.98
N SER A 50 20.18 -10.68 4.20
CA SER A 50 19.86 -11.25 2.88
C SER A 50 18.80 -12.35 2.93
N GLU A 51 18.74 -13.08 4.05
CA GLU A 51 17.79 -14.16 4.32
C GLU A 51 16.39 -13.63 4.70
N PHE A 52 16.24 -12.33 4.92
CA PHE A 52 14.98 -11.77 5.39
C PHE A 52 13.92 -11.83 4.29
N PRO A 53 12.68 -12.28 4.56
CA PRO A 53 11.64 -12.37 3.55
C PRO A 53 11.38 -11.03 2.86
N ALA A 54 11.19 -11.06 1.55
CA ALA A 54 10.89 -9.84 0.80
C ALA A 54 9.64 -9.15 1.38
N ILE A 55 9.75 -7.84 1.57
CA ILE A 55 8.67 -6.99 2.05
C ILE A 55 8.34 -5.93 1.01
N ARG A 56 7.06 -5.71 0.76
CA ARG A 56 6.56 -4.64 -0.09
C ARG A 56 5.55 -3.81 0.65
N VAL A 57 5.53 -2.53 0.32
CA VAL A 57 4.63 -1.55 0.94
C VAL A 57 3.78 -0.91 -0.15
N ALA A 58 2.48 -0.75 0.12
CA ALA A 58 1.56 -0.04 -0.77
C ALA A 58 0.81 1.05 0.01
N ASN A 59 0.54 2.16 -0.68
CA ASN A 59 -0.23 3.25 -0.09
C ASN A 59 -1.72 2.90 -0.11
N LEU A 60 -2.33 2.81 1.06
CA LEU A 60 -3.74 2.46 1.24
C LEU A 60 -4.68 3.44 0.53
N LEU A 61 -4.26 4.70 0.36
CA LEU A 61 -5.04 5.69 -0.38
C LEU A 61 -5.20 5.28 -1.85
N GLN A 62 -4.29 4.50 -2.43
CA GLN A 62 -4.44 3.99 -3.79
C GLN A 62 -5.38 2.78 -3.89
N LEU A 63 -5.71 2.15 -2.76
CA LEU A 63 -6.56 0.96 -2.65
C LEU A 63 -7.97 1.31 -2.15
N GLN A 64 -8.65 2.31 -2.71
CA GLN A 64 -9.94 2.77 -2.14
C GLN A 64 -11.18 2.22 -2.88
N GLN A 65 -11.03 1.86 -4.14
CA GLN A 65 -12.14 1.37 -4.95
C GLN A 65 -12.22 -0.14 -4.89
N GLN A 66 -13.44 -0.69 -4.79
CA GLN A 66 -13.67 -2.13 -4.62
C GLN A 66 -12.95 -2.97 -5.68
N LEU A 67 -13.10 -2.61 -6.96
CA LEU A 67 -12.42 -3.34 -8.05
C LEU A 67 -10.89 -3.29 -7.95
N THR A 68 -10.32 -2.15 -7.51
CA THR A 68 -8.87 -2.04 -7.25
C THR A 68 -8.45 -2.95 -6.10
N ILE A 69 -9.23 -3.00 -5.03
CA ILE A 69 -8.98 -3.83 -3.86
C ILE A 69 -9.03 -5.31 -4.25
N ASP A 70 -10.09 -5.73 -4.95
CA ASP A 70 -10.27 -7.12 -5.39
C ASP A 70 -9.11 -7.57 -6.29
N THR A 71 -8.78 -6.74 -7.28
CA THR A 71 -7.70 -7.06 -8.23
C THR A 71 -6.34 -7.13 -7.52
N TYR A 72 -6.09 -6.23 -6.57
CA TYR A 72 -4.86 -6.24 -5.79
C TYR A 72 -4.82 -7.42 -4.82
N ALA A 73 -5.96 -7.81 -4.25
CA ALA A 73 -6.06 -8.97 -3.39
C ALA A 73 -5.76 -10.26 -4.15
N GLU A 74 -6.41 -10.46 -5.30
CA GLU A 74 -6.21 -11.63 -6.16
C GLU A 74 -4.76 -11.72 -6.68
N ASN A 75 -4.23 -10.62 -7.22
CA ASN A 75 -2.94 -10.64 -7.90
C ASN A 75 -1.74 -10.49 -6.96
N THR A 76 -1.93 -9.96 -5.74
CA THR A 76 -0.82 -9.65 -4.82
C THR A 76 -1.03 -10.25 -3.44
N LEU A 77 -2.13 -9.93 -2.75
CA LEU A 77 -2.32 -10.32 -1.35
C LEU A 77 -2.49 -11.82 -1.16
N ALA A 78 -3.13 -12.52 -2.10
CA ALA A 78 -3.35 -13.96 -2.08
C ALA A 78 -2.06 -14.79 -2.01
N TYR A 79 -0.93 -14.20 -2.39
CA TYR A 79 0.39 -14.84 -2.38
C TYR A 79 1.25 -14.43 -1.17
N SER A 80 0.73 -13.56 -0.31
CA SER A 80 1.43 -13.12 0.90
C SER A 80 1.21 -14.08 2.05
N GLN A 81 2.20 -14.19 2.94
CA GLN A 81 2.11 -14.97 4.17
C GLN A 81 1.66 -14.09 5.34
N ILE A 82 2.04 -12.81 5.31
CA ILE A 82 1.73 -11.83 6.32
C ILE A 82 1.29 -10.53 5.65
N ILE A 83 0.13 -10.02 6.06
CA ILE A 83 -0.35 -8.68 5.70
C ILE A 83 -0.40 -7.84 6.97
N ILE A 84 0.33 -6.73 6.97
CA ILE A 84 0.33 -5.74 8.04
C ILE A 84 -0.46 -4.53 7.56
N LEU A 85 -1.59 -4.26 8.20
CA LEU A 85 -2.46 -3.14 7.85
C LEU A 85 -2.44 -2.07 8.95
N ARG A 86 -2.03 -0.86 8.59
CA ARG A 86 -2.10 0.31 9.47
C ARG A 86 -3.27 1.21 9.04
N LEU A 87 -4.35 1.18 9.83
CA LEU A 87 -5.53 2.03 9.63
C LEU A 87 -5.46 3.29 10.49
N LEU A 88 -5.84 4.42 9.90
CA LEU A 88 -6.15 5.64 10.62
C LEU A 88 -7.65 5.67 10.91
N GLY A 89 -8.08 5.85 12.16
CA GLY A 89 -9.51 5.98 12.48
C GLY A 89 -10.30 4.66 12.53
N GLY A 90 -9.63 3.49 12.47
CA GLY A 90 -10.25 2.18 12.68
C GLY A 90 -10.93 1.58 11.44
N ARG A 91 -11.81 0.59 11.67
CA ARG A 91 -12.38 -0.27 10.61
C ARG A 91 -13.16 0.49 9.54
N SER A 92 -13.87 1.55 9.91
CA SER A 92 -14.69 2.34 8.97
C SER A 92 -13.86 3.06 7.91
N TYR A 93 -12.55 3.22 8.12
CA TYR A 93 -11.66 3.89 7.17
C TYR A 93 -11.41 3.06 5.91
N TRP A 94 -11.53 1.73 6.01
CA TRP A 94 -11.24 0.82 4.91
C TRP A 94 -12.07 -0.47 5.02
N SER A 95 -13.38 -0.33 5.27
CA SER A 95 -14.23 -1.45 5.69
C SER A 95 -14.34 -2.55 4.65
N TYR A 96 -14.44 -2.20 3.36
CA TYR A 96 -14.56 -3.18 2.29
C TYR A 96 -13.31 -4.09 2.21
N GLY A 97 -12.11 -3.50 2.20
CA GLY A 97 -10.88 -4.28 2.11
C GLY A 97 -10.56 -5.12 3.35
N LEU A 98 -11.28 -4.95 4.45
CA LEU A 98 -11.20 -5.85 5.60
C LEU A 98 -12.00 -7.14 5.43
N GLU A 99 -12.91 -7.18 4.46
CA GLU A 99 -13.77 -8.34 4.16
C GLU A 99 -13.26 -9.16 2.95
N VAL A 100 -12.19 -8.69 2.30
CA VAL A 100 -11.51 -9.33 1.16
C VAL A 100 -10.35 -10.18 1.66
#